data_AF-A0A2M7AKX2-F1
#
_entry.id   AF-A0A2M7AKX2-F1
#
_cell.length_a   1.000
_cell.length_b   1.000
_cell.length_c   1.000
_cell.angle_alpha   90.00
_cell.angle_beta   90.00
_cell.angle_gamma   90.00
#
_symmetry.space_group_name_H-M   'P 1'
#
loop_
_entity.id
_entity.type
_entity.pdbx_description
1 polymer ?
#
loop_
_entity_poly.entity_id
_entity_poly.type
_entity_poly.pdbx_seq_one_letter_code
_entity_poly.pdbx_strand_id
1 'polypeptide(L)'
;MVTSEIARTIMEQRRSRPFASIEELKSFSGMTDEIFEKLSPFIAVRSDTFRVDSTGRLDNSNMQKQILAIVDRSSPPAKIKYWGEF
;
A
#
# COMPACT_ATOMS: atom_id res chain seq x y z
N MET A 1 -6.54 -8.34 -20.66
CA MET A 1 -6.78 -7.18 -19.78
C MET A 1 -7.15 -7.70 -18.40
N VAL A 2 -6.67 -7.10 -17.31
CA VAL A 2 -7.05 -7.51 -15.95
C VAL A 2 -8.54 -7.24 -15.78
N THR A 3 -9.33 -8.28 -15.50
CA THR A 3 -10.76 -8.14 -15.24
C THR A 3 -11.01 -7.80 -13.77
N SER A 4 -12.20 -7.24 -13.48
CA SER A 4 -12.63 -6.98 -12.09
C SER A 4 -12.62 -8.24 -11.23
N GLU A 5 -12.91 -9.39 -11.83
CA GLU A 5 -12.96 -10.68 -11.14
C GLU A 5 -11.58 -11.19 -10.70
N ILE A 6 -10.57 -11.07 -11.58
CA ILE A 6 -9.18 -11.41 -11.22
C ILE A 6 -8.70 -10.47 -10.11
N ALA A 7 -8.97 -9.17 -10.23
CA ALA A 7 -8.60 -8.18 -9.22
C ALA A 7 -9.24 -8.47 -7.85
N ARG A 8 -10.52 -8.84 -7.83
CA ARG A 8 -11.24 -9.24 -6.61
C ARG A 8 -10.58 -10.46 -5.95
N THR A 9 -10.26 -11.49 -6.74
CA THR A 9 -9.63 -12.72 -6.26
C THR A 9 -8.24 -12.45 -5.66
N ILE A 10 -7.43 -11.60 -6.31
CA ILE A 10 -6.13 -11.17 -5.78
C ILE A 10 -6.30 -10.44 -4.43
N MET A 11 -7.29 -9.55 -4.32
CA MET A 11 -7.58 -8.80 -3.10
C MET A 11 -8.01 -9.71 -1.94
N GLU A 12 -8.81 -10.75 -2.23
CA GLU A 12 -9.25 -11.73 -1.24
C GLU A 12 -8.08 -12.58 -0.75
N GLN A 13 -7.25 -13.11 -1.66
CA GLN A 13 -6.06 -13.86 -1.29
C GLN A 13 -5.11 -13.00 -0.43
N ARG A 14 -4.89 -11.73 -0.80
CA ARG A 14 -3.99 -10.83 -0.05
C ARG A 14 -4.42 -10.63 1.40
N ARG A 15 -5.74 -10.69 1.69
CA ARG A 15 -6.28 -10.57 3.06
C ARG A 15 -5.98 -11.80 3.92
N SER A 16 -5.99 -12.99 3.33
CA SER A 16 -5.68 -14.23 4.04
C SER A 16 -4.19 -14.51 4.13
N ARG A 17 -3.45 -14.27 3.04
CA ARG A 17 -2.00 -14.45 2.94
C ARG A 17 -1.39 -13.36 2.07
N PRO A 18 -0.58 -12.45 2.64
CA PRO A 18 0.22 -11.51 1.85
C PRO A 18 1.14 -12.25 0.86
N PHE A 19 1.34 -11.66 -0.32
CA PHE A 19 2.27 -12.17 -1.33
C PHE A 19 3.71 -11.91 -0.91
N ALA A 20 4.59 -12.90 -1.08
CA ALA A 20 6.01 -12.78 -0.84
C ALA A 20 6.77 -12.24 -2.07
N SER A 21 6.22 -12.45 -3.27
CA SER A 21 6.75 -11.94 -4.53
C SER A 21 5.64 -11.59 -5.52
N ILE A 22 5.97 -10.79 -6.55
CA ILE A 22 4.98 -10.40 -7.57
C ILE A 22 4.65 -11.57 -8.51
N GLU A 23 5.57 -12.51 -8.68
CA GLU A 23 5.45 -13.69 -9.54
C GLU A 23 4.32 -14.62 -9.08
N GLU A 24 3.94 -14.58 -7.80
CA GLU A 24 2.78 -15.32 -7.28
C GLU A 24 1.47 -14.94 -8.00
N LEU A 25 1.39 -13.77 -8.63
CA LEU A 25 0.22 -13.39 -9.41
C LEU A 25 0.03 -14.26 -10.66
N LYS A 26 1.09 -14.89 -11.18
CA LYS A 26 1.01 -15.78 -12.36
C LYS A 26 0.19 -17.04 -12.09
N SER A 27 -0.03 -17.44 -10.83
CA SER A 27 -0.85 -18.60 -10.51
C SER A 27 -2.36 -18.35 -10.57
N PHE A 28 -2.79 -17.09 -10.75
CA PHE A 28 -4.20 -16.75 -10.79
C PHE A 28 -4.78 -17.01 -12.18
N SER A 29 -5.90 -17.73 -12.22
CA SER A 29 -6.63 -17.96 -13.47
C SER A 29 -6.97 -16.63 -14.16
N GLY A 30 -6.64 -16.52 -15.44
CA GLY A 30 -6.80 -15.30 -16.23
C GLY A 30 -5.62 -14.31 -16.17
N MET A 31 -4.59 -14.57 -15.35
CA MET A 31 -3.30 -13.88 -15.43
C MET A 31 -2.43 -14.54 -16.51
N THR A 32 -2.44 -14.00 -17.73
CA THR A 32 -1.51 -14.44 -18.79
C THR A 32 -0.14 -13.80 -18.61
N ASP A 33 0.91 -14.39 -19.21
CA ASP A 33 2.25 -13.80 -19.19
C ASP A 33 2.26 -12.38 -19.78
N GLU A 34 1.54 -12.13 -20.88
CA GLU A 34 1.43 -10.79 -21.48
C GLU A 34 0.81 -9.76 -20.52
N ILE A 35 -0.22 -10.15 -19.75
CA ILE A 35 -0.85 -9.27 -18.76
C ILE A 35 0.15 -9.02 -17.61
N PHE A 36 0.83 -10.06 -17.14
CA PHE A 36 1.82 -9.95 -16.08
C PHE A 36 2.99 -9.04 -16.50
N GLU A 37 3.54 -9.22 -17.69
CA GLU A 37 4.64 -8.40 -18.22
C GLU A 37 4.26 -6.91 -18.24
N LYS A 38 3.04 -6.59 -18.69
CA LYS A 38 2.52 -5.22 -18.69
C LYS A 38 2.29 -4.66 -17.27
N LEU A 39 1.92 -5.49 -16.31
CA LEU A 39 1.61 -5.09 -14.94
C LEU A 39 2.86 -4.96 -14.05
N SER A 40 3.83 -5.86 -14.24
CA SER A 40 5.02 -6.04 -13.39
C SER A 40 5.80 -4.76 -13.07
N PRO A 41 5.95 -3.77 -13.98
CA PRO A 41 6.70 -2.54 -13.68
C PRO A 41 5.99 -1.61 -12.69
N PHE A 42 4.70 -1.81 -12.43
CA PHE A 42 3.86 -0.90 -11.66
C PHE A 42 3.44 -1.46 -10.30
N ILE A 43 3.87 -2.66 -9.95
CA ILE A 43 3.47 -3.34 -8.71
C ILE A 43 4.68 -3.73 -7.87
N ALA A 44 4.48 -3.78 -6.56
CA ALA A 44 5.48 -4.25 -5.61
C ALA A 44 4.79 -4.91 -4.40
N VAL A 45 5.50 -5.80 -3.72
CA VAL A 45 5.06 -6.43 -2.47
C VAL A 45 5.63 -5.72 -1.22
N ARG A 46 6.46 -4.69 -1.41
CA ARG A 46 7.06 -3.86 -0.37
C ARG A 46 6.97 -2.39 -0.77
N SER A 47 6.89 -1.51 0.23
CA SER A 47 6.95 -0.06 0.06
C SER A 47 7.93 0.50 1.08
N ASP A 48 8.68 1.51 0.67
CA ASP A 48 9.54 2.31 1.55
C ASP A 48 8.89 3.63 1.94
N THR A 49 7.81 4.04 1.27
CA THR A 49 7.11 5.29 1.57
C THR A 49 5.76 5.01 2.23
N PHE A 50 5.50 5.69 3.35
CA PHE A 50 4.33 5.52 4.18
C PHE A 50 3.69 6.87 4.50
N ARG A 51 2.35 6.88 4.55
CA ARG A 51 1.58 7.97 5.14
C ARG A 51 1.29 7.63 6.59
N VAL A 52 1.59 8.54 7.50
CA VAL A 52 1.29 8.44 8.93
C VAL A 52 0.30 9.54 9.27
N ASP A 53 -0.89 9.14 9.71
CA ASP A 53 -1.91 10.04 10.25
C ASP A 53 -1.87 9.98 11.78
N SER A 54 -1.66 11.12 12.44
CA SER A 54 -1.61 11.25 13.89
C SER A 54 -2.70 12.22 14.35
N THR A 55 -3.51 11.81 15.32
CA THR A 55 -4.60 12.64 15.86
C THR A 55 -4.37 12.90 17.35
N GLY A 56 -4.17 14.16 17.72
CA GLY A 56 -4.17 14.61 19.10
C GLY A 56 -5.60 14.98 19.54
N ARG A 57 -5.97 14.62 20.77
CA ARG A 57 -7.25 14.98 21.40
C ARG A 57 -6.97 15.62 22.75
N LEU A 58 -7.74 16.64 23.11
CA LEU A 58 -7.65 17.28 24.42
C LEU A 58 -8.80 16.76 25.31
N ASP A 59 -8.43 16.20 26.47
CA ASP A 59 -9.40 15.67 27.44
C ASP A 59 -10.42 16.74 27.87
N ASN A 60 -11.65 16.29 28.12
CA ASN A 60 -12.78 17.14 28.51
C ASN A 60 -13.12 18.27 27.51
N SER A 61 -12.74 18.11 26.24
CA SER A 61 -13.11 19.02 25.14
C SER A 61 -13.45 18.24 23.87
N ASN A 62 -14.16 18.89 22.93
CA ASN A 62 -14.36 18.35 21.57
C ASN A 62 -13.21 18.72 20.61
N MET A 63 -12.08 19.19 21.14
CA MET A 63 -10.96 19.64 20.33
C MET A 63 -10.08 18.47 19.92
N GLN A 64 -9.83 18.37 18.61
CA GLN A 64 -8.88 17.44 18.02
C GLN A 64 -8.05 18.16 16.97
N LYS A 65 -6.82 17.67 16.73
CA LYS A 65 -5.95 18.14 15.65
C LYS A 65 -5.32 16.96 14.95
N GLN A 66 -5.27 16.98 13.62
CA GLN A 66 -4.65 15.93 12.83
C GLN A 66 -3.35 16.42 12.20
N ILE A 67 -2.34 15.57 12.22
CA ILE A 67 -1.08 15.75 11.51
C ILE A 67 -0.93 14.59 10.53
N LEU A 68 -0.59 14.91 9.29
CA LEU A 68 -0.20 13.95 8.26
C LEU A 68 1.30 14.08 8.04
N ALA A 69 2.02 12.96 8.03
CA ALA A 69 3.41 12.91 7.60
C ALA A 69 3.61 11.87 6.50
N ILE A 70 4.42 12.22 5.50
CA ILE A 70 4.97 11.28 4.51
C ILE A 70 6.36 10.88 4.97
N VAL A 71 6.54 9.59 5.27
CA VAL A 71 7.77 9.01 5.80
C VAL A 71 8.41 8.11 4.75
N ASP A 72 9.70 8.29 4.51
CA ASP A 72 10.55 7.46 3.66
C ASP A 72 11.50 6.62 4.52
N ARG A 73 11.46 5.30 4.31
CA ARG A 73 12.25 4.28 5.01
C ARG A 73 13.29 3.59 4.13
N SER A 74 13.53 4.08 2.91
CA SER A 74 14.51 3.51 1.96
C SER A 74 15.94 3.52 2.48
N SER A 75 16.25 4.35 3.48
CA SER A 75 17.53 4.38 4.17
C SER A 75 17.33 4.66 5.67
N PRO A 76 18.15 4.08 6.57
CA PRO A 76 18.16 4.46 7.98
C PRO A 76 18.99 5.74 8.21
N PRO A 77 18.56 6.65 9.12
CA PRO A 77 17.26 6.68 9.76
C PRO A 77 16.15 7.09 8.77
N ALA A 78 14.91 6.69 9.05
CA ALA A 78 13.76 7.11 8.25
C ALA A 78 13.64 8.64 8.18
N LYS A 79 13.21 9.16 7.02
CA LYS A 79 13.14 10.59 6.72
C LYS A 79 11.70 11.04 6.56
N ILE A 80 11.33 12.17 7.15
CA ILE A 80 10.04 12.83 6.86
C ILE A 80 10.22 13.65 5.58
N LYS A 81 9.53 13.25 4.51
CA LYS A 81 9.53 13.96 3.22
C LYS A 81 8.63 15.20 3.24
N TYR A 82 7.50 15.09 3.92
CA TYR A 82 6.48 16.13 3.99
C TYR A 82 5.67 15.94 5.27
N TRP A 83 5.17 17.03 5.84
CA TRP A 83 4.13 16.98 6.86
C TRP A 83 3.20 18.20 6.77
N GLY A 84 1.98 18.05 7.26
CA GLY A 84 0.98 19.11 7.30
C GLY A 84 -0.07 18.87 8.39
N GLU A 85 -0.74 19.93 8.80
CA GLU A 85 -1.78 19.92 9.82
C GLU A 85 -3.16 20.15 9.19
N PHE A 86 -4.18 19.50 9.73
CA PHE A 86 -5.57 19.56 9.28
C PHE A 86 -6.52 19.66 10.48
#